data_AF-A0A1Q2YG85-F1
#
_entry.id   AF-A0A1Q2YG85-F1
#
_cell.length_a   1.000
_cell.length_b   1.000
_cell.length_c   1.000
_cell.angle_alpha   90.00
_cell.angle_beta   90.00
_cell.angle_gamma   90.00
#
_symmetry.space_group_name_H-M   'P 1'
#
loop_
_entity.id
_entity.type
_entity.pdbx_description
1 polymer ?
#
loop_
_entity_poly.entity_id
_entity_poly.type
_entity_poly.pdbx_seq_one_letter_code
_entity_poly.pdbx_strand_id
1 'polypeptide(L)'
;MASSARSGIVRPSLHMRSLITVRATPAEEETILVAQRKNRPVSPHLEIYQKQLTAVLSALHRITGVGLAAGFLVVTSSYAVGLAVAGVPFAFHAWNGVRHMIWDSGHEANIKGVYKTGYAVLGLTAISALALLFA
;
A
#
# COMPACT_ATOMS: atom_id res chain seq x y z
N MET A 1 66.71 44.70 -28.85
CA MET A 1 66.85 43.29 -28.44
C MET A 1 65.59 42.93 -27.68
N ALA A 2 64.61 42.31 -28.35
CA ALA A 2 64.24 40.88 -28.21
C ALA A 2 63.81 40.53 -26.76
N SER A 3 62.64 39.96 -26.48
CA SER A 3 61.95 38.88 -27.17
C SER A 3 60.49 38.78 -26.72
N SER A 4 59.63 38.41 -27.67
CA SER A 4 58.22 38.05 -27.52
C SER A 4 58.06 36.72 -26.75
N ALA A 5 57.16 36.68 -25.77
CA ALA A 5 56.69 35.43 -25.16
C ALA A 5 55.16 35.36 -25.23
N ARG A 6 54.63 34.80 -26.33
CA ARG A 6 53.24 34.34 -26.43
C ARG A 6 53.15 32.96 -25.80
N SER A 7 52.64 32.88 -24.56
CA SER A 7 52.41 31.62 -23.88
C SER A 7 51.09 30.97 -24.32
N GLY A 8 51.23 30.00 -25.23
CA GLY A 8 50.42 28.79 -25.44
C GLY A 8 48.92 28.82 -25.16
N ILE A 9 48.12 28.97 -26.23
CA ILE A 9 46.74 28.47 -26.27
C ILE A 9 46.81 26.94 -26.23
N VAL A 10 46.43 26.32 -25.10
CA VAL A 10 46.26 24.87 -25.00
C VAL A 10 45.06 24.48 -25.85
N ARG A 11 45.31 23.86 -27.01
CA ARG A 11 44.24 23.30 -27.86
C ARG A 11 43.66 22.06 -27.17
N PRO A 12 42.33 21.90 -27.10
CA PRO A 12 41.76 20.66 -26.59
C PRO A 12 42.19 19.51 -27.49
N SER A 13 42.79 18.48 -26.88
CA SER A 13 43.08 17.22 -27.54
C SER A 13 41.76 16.63 -28.05
N LEU A 14 41.57 16.62 -29.37
CA LEU A 14 40.47 15.92 -30.01
C LEU A 14 40.67 14.43 -29.74
N HIS A 15 39.97 13.89 -28.74
CA HIS A 15 39.84 12.45 -28.57
C HIS A 15 39.08 11.90 -29.77
N MET A 16 39.83 11.46 -30.78
CA MET A 16 39.28 10.86 -31.99
C MET A 16 38.76 9.48 -31.59
N ARG A 17 37.45 9.37 -31.31
CA ARG A 17 36.80 8.09 -31.06
C ARG A 17 36.95 7.24 -32.31
N SER A 18 37.64 6.11 -32.19
CA SER A 18 37.65 5.08 -33.23
C SER A 18 36.22 4.59 -33.45
N LEU A 19 35.63 4.94 -34.58
CA LEU A 19 34.32 4.42 -35.01
C LEU A 19 34.55 3.11 -35.74
N ILE A 20 34.19 2.01 -35.11
CA ILE A 20 34.20 0.68 -35.73
C ILE A 20 32.80 0.43 -36.28
N THR A 21 32.67 0.32 -37.60
CA THR A 21 31.43 -0.11 -38.24
C THR A 21 31.47 -1.62 -38.45
N VAL A 22 30.43 -2.31 -37.97
CA VAL A 22 30.26 -3.75 -38.17
C VAL A 22 29.01 -3.94 -39.04
N ARG A 23 29.07 -4.84 -40.03
CA ARG A 23 27.86 -5.22 -40.77
C ARG A 23 26.95 -6.02 -39.84
N ALA A 24 25.73 -5.56 -39.65
CA ALA A 24 24.70 -6.23 -38.87
C ALA A 24 23.45 -6.42 -39.73
N THR A 25 22.71 -7.49 -39.49
CA THR A 25 21.36 -7.67 -40.04
C THR A 25 20.36 -6.76 -39.32
N PRO A 26 19.18 -6.44 -39.92
CA PRO A 26 18.18 -5.58 -39.27
C PRO A 26 17.73 -6.08 -37.88
N ALA A 27 17.69 -7.40 -37.68
CA ALA A 27 17.36 -8.00 -36.38
C ALA A 27 18.48 -7.82 -35.34
N GLU A 28 19.75 -7.92 -35.76
CA GLU A 28 20.90 -7.69 -34.87
C GLU A 28 21.07 -6.21 -34.52
N GLU A 29 20.78 -5.31 -35.46
CA GLU A 29 20.84 -3.86 -35.26
C GLU A 29 19.98 -3.41 -34.06
N GLU A 30 18.74 -3.89 -33.97
CA GLU A 30 17.85 -3.53 -32.87
C GLU A 30 18.43 -3.91 -31.50
N THR A 31 18.99 -5.12 -31.39
CA THR A 31 19.60 -5.60 -30.14
C THR A 31 20.80 -4.76 -29.73
N ILE A 32 21.64 -4.36 -30.70
CA ILE A 32 22.80 -3.49 -30.48
C ILE A 32 22.36 -2.10 -30.05
N LEU A 33 21.33 -1.53 -30.67
CA LEU A 33 20.79 -0.22 -30.31
C LEU A 33 20.17 -0.22 -28.91
N VAL A 34 19.45 -1.27 -28.53
CA VAL A 34 18.91 -1.43 -27.17
C VAL A 34 20.04 -1.57 -26.16
N ALA A 35 21.07 -2.39 -26.45
CA ALA A 35 22.25 -2.53 -25.60
C ALA A 35 22.99 -1.19 -25.41
N GLN A 36 23.13 -0.41 -26.48
CA GLN A 36 23.70 0.93 -26.40
C GLN A 36 22.83 1.93 -25.63
N ARG A 37 21.50 1.87 -25.76
CA ARG A 37 20.57 2.76 -25.04
C ARG A 37 20.63 2.55 -23.52
N LYS A 38 20.88 1.32 -23.06
CA LYS A 38 21.10 1.02 -21.63
C LYS A 38 22.33 1.72 -21.04
N ASN A 39 23.35 1.96 -21.85
CA ASN A 39 24.58 2.63 -21.44
C ASN A 39 24.49 4.16 -21.48
N ARG A 40 23.39 4.73 -21.98
CA ARG A 40 23.18 6.18 -21.99
C ARG A 40 22.68 6.60 -20.60
N PRO A 41 23.40 7.50 -19.90
CA PRO A 41 22.91 7.97 -18.61
C PRO A 41 21.62 8.76 -18.80
N VAL A 42 20.69 8.59 -17.87
CA VAL A 42 19.54 9.48 -17.75
C VAL A 42 19.99 10.78 -17.09
N SER A 43 19.52 11.91 -17.61
CA SER A 43 19.82 13.20 -16.99
C SER A 43 19.23 13.27 -15.58
N PRO A 44 19.93 13.90 -14.61
CA PRO A 44 19.31 14.22 -13.33
C PRO A 44 18.04 15.05 -13.56
N HIS A 45 16.96 14.74 -12.85
CA HIS A 45 15.66 15.38 -13.03
C HIS A 45 15.16 15.91 -11.70
N LEU A 46 14.60 15.06 -10.82
CA LEU A 46 14.10 15.50 -9.51
C LEU A 46 15.19 16.07 -8.59
N GLU A 47 16.45 15.68 -8.81
CA GLU A 47 17.60 16.13 -8.02
C GLU A 47 18.05 17.56 -8.33
N ILE A 48 17.94 17.99 -9.59
CA ILE A 48 18.41 19.31 -10.03
C ILE A 48 17.26 20.30 -10.29
N TYR A 49 16.01 19.81 -10.32
CA TYR A 49 14.86 20.66 -10.56
C TYR A 49 14.53 21.53 -9.34
N GLN A 50 14.25 22.81 -9.57
CA GLN A 50 13.82 23.73 -8.52
C GLN A 50 12.40 23.34 -8.06
N LYS A 51 12.24 22.95 -6.78
CA LYS A 51 10.94 22.55 -6.25
C LYS A 51 9.95 23.73 -6.23
N GLN A 52 8.98 23.69 -7.13
CA GLN A 52 7.87 24.64 -7.20
C GLN A 52 6.75 24.24 -6.24
N LEU A 53 5.99 25.23 -5.74
CA LEU A 53 4.85 24.98 -4.85
C LEU A 53 3.82 24.02 -5.46
N THR A 54 3.54 24.15 -6.76
CA THR A 54 2.60 23.28 -7.49
C THR A 54 3.04 21.81 -7.49
N ALA A 55 4.33 21.54 -7.68
CA ALA A 55 4.89 20.19 -7.66
C ALA A 55 4.83 19.59 -6.24
N VAL A 56 5.15 20.39 -5.22
CA VAL A 56 5.08 19.96 -3.81
C VAL A 56 3.64 19.65 -3.42
N LEU A 57 2.68 20.52 -3.73
CA LEU A 57 1.27 20.29 -3.42
C LEU A 57 0.71 19.05 -4.15
N SER A 58 1.11 18.81 -5.40
CA SER A 58 0.71 17.60 -6.13
C SER A 58 1.24 16.33 -5.46
N ALA A 59 2.53 16.31 -5.08
CA ALA A 59 3.11 15.19 -4.36
C ALA A 59 2.42 14.97 -3.01
N LEU A 60 2.18 16.04 -2.26
CA LEU A 60 1.49 15.97 -0.98
C LEU A 60 0.08 15.42 -1.11
N HIS A 61 -0.71 15.82 -2.11
CA HIS A 61 -2.06 15.28 -2.33
C HIS A 61 -2.05 13.75 -2.55
N ARG A 62 -1.05 13.24 -3.28
CA ARG A 62 -0.91 11.79 -3.51
C ARG A 62 -0.51 11.08 -2.23
N ILE A 63 0.46 11.62 -1.50
CA ILE A 63 0.95 11.03 -0.25
C ILE A 63 -0.16 11.02 0.81
N THR A 64 -0.89 12.12 0.99
CA THR A 64 -2.01 12.19 1.93
C THR A 64 -3.16 11.30 1.49
N GLY A 65 -3.44 11.20 0.18
CA GLY A 65 -4.43 10.25 -0.35
C GLY A 65 -4.09 8.79 -0.02
N VAL A 66 -2.84 8.37 -0.23
CA VAL A 66 -2.37 7.03 0.16
C VAL A 66 -2.44 6.83 1.67
N GLY A 67 -2.03 7.83 2.46
CA GLY A 67 -2.10 7.78 3.91
C GLY A 67 -3.53 7.64 4.42
N LEU A 68 -4.48 8.39 3.86
CA LEU A 68 -5.90 8.31 4.20
C LEU A 68 -6.48 6.94 3.84
N ALA A 69 -6.17 6.42 2.64
CA ALA A 69 -6.63 5.11 2.21
C ALA A 69 -6.09 3.98 3.11
N ALA A 70 -4.79 4.01 3.42
CA ALA A 70 -4.18 3.04 4.33
C ALA A 70 -4.76 3.14 5.74
N GLY A 71 -4.92 4.35 6.27
CA GLY A 71 -5.53 4.58 7.58
C GLY A 71 -6.96 4.06 7.67
N PHE A 72 -7.79 4.37 6.67
CA PHE A 72 -9.16 3.86 6.60
C PHE A 72 -9.20 2.33 6.58
N LEU A 73 -8.36 1.69 5.76
CA LEU A 73 -8.29 0.23 5.68
C LEU A 73 -7.85 -0.40 7.01
N VAL A 74 -6.84 0.16 7.67
CA VAL A 74 -6.37 -0.37 8.96
C VAL A 74 -7.45 -0.25 10.02
N VAL A 75 -8.07 0.93 10.16
CA VAL A 75 -9.11 1.17 11.17
C VAL A 75 -10.31 0.24 10.94
N THR A 76 -10.85 0.20 9.72
CA THR A 76 -12.01 -0.65 9.39
C THR A 76 -11.71 -2.13 9.57
N SER A 77 -10.54 -2.60 9.13
CA SER A 77 -10.14 -4.00 9.29
C SER A 77 -9.94 -4.36 10.77
N SER A 78 -9.30 -3.48 11.54
CA SER A 78 -9.10 -3.70 12.98
C SER A 78 -10.43 -3.76 13.74
N TYR A 79 -11.39 -2.93 13.36
CA TYR A 79 -12.74 -2.94 13.93
C TYR A 79 -13.46 -4.26 13.64
N ALA A 80 -13.43 -4.72 12.39
CA ALA A 80 -14.03 -5.99 11.98
C ALA A 80 -13.39 -7.19 12.72
N VAL A 81 -12.06 -7.20 12.87
CA VAL A 81 -11.34 -8.22 13.64
C VAL A 81 -11.74 -8.18 15.12
N GLY A 82 -11.81 -7.00 15.72
CA GLY A 82 -12.24 -6.83 17.11
C GLY A 82 -13.67 -7.32 17.35
N LEU A 83 -14.58 -7.03 16.43
CA LEU A 83 -15.94 -7.55 16.48
C LEU A 83 -15.96 -9.08 16.41
N ALA A 84 -15.20 -9.70 15.50
CA ALA A 84 -15.19 -11.15 15.33
C ALA A 84 -14.53 -11.88 16.52
N VAL A 85 -13.44 -11.34 17.06
CA VAL A 85 -12.63 -12.00 18.11
C VAL A 85 -13.15 -11.72 19.51
N ALA A 86 -13.71 -10.53 19.77
CA ALA A 86 -14.17 -10.14 21.10
C ALA A 86 -15.69 -9.89 21.13
N GLY A 87 -16.22 -9.11 20.20
CA GLY A 87 -17.64 -8.70 20.21
C GLY A 87 -18.62 -9.87 20.09
N VAL A 88 -18.44 -10.74 19.09
CA VAL A 88 -19.33 -11.91 18.85
C VAL A 88 -19.25 -12.92 20.00
N PRO A 89 -18.06 -13.36 20.47
CA PRO A 89 -17.98 -14.25 21.62
C PRO A 89 -18.55 -13.66 22.90
N PHE A 90 -18.32 -12.35 23.14
CA PHE A 90 -18.91 -11.66 24.29
C PHE A 90 -20.44 -11.65 24.22
N ALA A 91 -21.04 -11.26 23.08
CA ALA A 91 -22.49 -11.25 22.91
C ALA A 91 -23.09 -12.65 23.08
N PHE A 92 -22.47 -13.67 22.50
CA PHE A 92 -22.87 -15.06 22.68
C PHE A 92 -22.83 -15.46 24.16
N HIS A 93 -21.73 -15.17 24.85
CA HIS A 93 -21.58 -15.53 26.25
C HIS A 93 -22.57 -14.80 27.15
N ALA A 94 -22.81 -13.51 26.92
CA ALA A 94 -23.79 -12.73 27.67
C ALA A 94 -25.21 -13.31 27.53
N TRP A 95 -25.67 -13.55 26.30
CA TRP A 95 -27.01 -14.12 26.05
C TRP A 95 -27.13 -15.56 26.51
N ASN A 96 -26.09 -16.36 26.33
CA ASN A 96 -26.08 -17.73 26.83
C ASN A 96 -26.04 -17.76 28.37
N GLY A 97 -25.38 -16.80 29.03
CA GLY A 97 -25.42 -16.63 30.49
C GLY A 97 -26.83 -16.34 31.01
N VAL A 98 -27.58 -15.46 30.33
CA VAL A 98 -29.00 -15.22 30.65
C VAL A 98 -29.82 -16.50 30.51
N ARG A 99 -29.60 -17.27 29.44
CA ARG A 99 -30.24 -18.58 29.25
C ARG A 99 -29.91 -19.55 30.39
N HIS A 100 -28.67 -19.58 30.88
CA HIS A 100 -28.31 -20.38 32.05
C HIS A 100 -29.04 -19.94 33.31
N MET A 101 -29.17 -18.64 33.57
CA MET A 101 -29.93 -18.16 34.74
C MET A 101 -31.42 -18.54 34.69
N ILE A 102 -32.02 -18.58 33.49
CA ILE A 102 -33.40 -19.07 33.29
C ILE A 102 -33.50 -20.56 33.65
N TRP A 103 -32.50 -21.36 33.26
CA TRP A 103 -32.43 -22.78 33.63
C TRP A 103 -32.21 -22.99 35.12
N ASP A 104 -31.36 -22.19 35.76
CA ASP A 104 -31.12 -22.22 37.21
C ASP A 104 -32.40 -21.91 38.00
N SER A 105 -33.29 -21.10 37.41
CA SER A 105 -34.62 -20.81 37.95
C SER A 105 -35.65 -21.94 37.69
N GLY A 106 -35.23 -23.08 37.14
CA GLY A 106 -36.08 -24.24 36.85
C GLY A 106 -36.94 -24.12 35.58
N HIS A 107 -36.71 -23.11 34.74
CA HIS A 107 -37.50 -22.88 33.53
C HIS A 107 -36.81 -23.44 32.28
N GLU A 108 -37.60 -23.90 31.29
CA GLU A 108 -37.12 -24.31 29.95
C GLU A 108 -36.09 -25.48 29.91
N ALA A 109 -35.98 -26.27 30.98
CA ALA A 109 -35.05 -27.40 31.10
C ALA A 109 -35.52 -28.71 30.41
N ASN A 110 -36.53 -28.64 29.54
CA ASN A 110 -36.93 -29.76 28.69
C ASN A 110 -36.29 -29.61 27.29
N ILE A 111 -36.16 -30.71 26.54
CA ILE A 111 -35.46 -30.71 25.24
C ILE A 111 -36.02 -29.64 24.28
N LYS A 112 -37.34 -29.48 24.18
CA LYS A 112 -37.95 -28.46 23.32
C LYS A 112 -37.56 -27.04 23.77
N GLY A 113 -37.58 -26.78 25.07
CA GLY A 113 -37.16 -25.51 25.67
C GLY A 113 -35.67 -25.21 25.46
N VAL A 114 -34.81 -26.23 25.55
CA VAL A 114 -33.37 -26.12 25.28
C VAL A 114 -33.11 -25.66 23.84
N TYR A 115 -33.80 -26.22 22.85
CA TYR A 115 -33.68 -25.80 21.44
C TYR A 115 -34.27 -24.41 21.21
N LYS A 116 -35.46 -24.12 21.75
CA LYS A 116 -36.12 -22.80 21.63
C LYS A 116 -35.22 -21.68 22.14
N THR A 117 -34.70 -21.83 23.36
CA THR A 117 -33.81 -20.84 23.98
C THR A 117 -32.45 -20.79 23.29
N GLY A 118 -31.96 -21.90 22.73
CA GLY A 118 -30.74 -21.93 21.92
C GLY A 118 -30.84 -21.10 20.64
N TYR A 119 -31.92 -21.25 19.86
CA TYR A 119 -32.13 -20.42 18.67
C TYR A 119 -32.33 -18.95 19.02
N ALA A 120 -32.96 -18.63 20.15
CA ALA A 120 -33.07 -17.26 20.65
C ALA A 120 -31.69 -16.64 20.93
N VAL A 121 -30.79 -17.37 21.60
CA VAL A 121 -29.41 -16.91 21.85
C VAL A 121 -28.65 -16.65 20.54
N LEU A 122 -28.75 -17.55 19.57
CA LEU A 122 -28.09 -17.37 18.26
C LEU A 122 -28.64 -16.14 17.52
N GLY A 123 -29.95 -15.95 17.52
CA GLY A 123 -30.60 -14.78 16.93
C GLY A 123 -30.19 -13.47 17.61
N LEU A 124 -30.22 -13.44 18.94
CA LEU A 124 -29.80 -12.26 19.72
C LEU A 124 -28.31 -11.94 19.52
N THR A 125 -27.45 -12.96 19.45
CA THR A 125 -26.02 -12.77 19.15
C THR A 125 -25.82 -12.14 17.77
N ALA A 126 -26.53 -12.61 16.75
CA ALA A 126 -26.47 -12.05 15.40
C ALA A 126 -26.98 -10.61 15.36
N ILE A 127 -28.10 -10.31 16.04
CA ILE A 127 -28.63 -8.94 16.14
C ILE A 127 -27.65 -8.02 16.86
N SER A 128 -27.06 -8.45 17.97
CA SER A 128 -26.04 -7.67 18.70
C SER A 128 -24.80 -7.42 17.84
N ALA A 129 -24.32 -8.42 17.09
CA ALA A 129 -23.18 -8.26 16.19
C ALA A 129 -23.49 -7.27 15.05
N LEU A 130 -24.69 -7.33 14.46
CA LEU A 130 -25.13 -6.38 13.45
C LEU A 130 -25.31 -4.98 14.03
N ALA A 131 -25.88 -4.84 15.21
CA ALA A 131 -26.03 -3.55 15.88
C ALA A 131 -24.66 -2.88 16.12
N LEU A 132 -23.67 -3.67 16.57
CA LEU A 132 -22.31 -3.18 16.75
C LEU A 132 -21.69 -2.75 15.41
N LEU A 133 -21.97 -3.41 14.28
CA LEU A 133 -21.45 -2.95 12.98
C LEU A 133 -21.89 -1.53 12.59
N PHE A 134 -23.01 -1.04 13.12
CA PHE A 134 -23.60 0.26 12.76
C PHE A 134 -23.68 1.26 13.92
N ALA A 135 -23.13 0.93 15.09
CA ALA A 135 -23.08 1.78 16.28
C ALA A 135 -21.76 2.58 16.34
#